data_AF-A0A060BWT9-F1
#
_entry.id   AF-A0A060BWT9-F1
#
_cell.length_a   1.000
_cell.length_b   1.000
_cell.length_c   1.000
_cell.angle_alpha   90.00
_cell.angle_beta   90.00
_cell.angle_gamma   90.00
#
_symmetry.space_group_name_H-M   'P 1'
#
loop_
_entity.id
_entity.type
_entity.pdbx_description
1 polymer ?
#
loop_
_entity_poly.entity_id
_entity_poly.type
_entity_poly.pdbx_seq_one_letter_code
_entity_poly.pdbx_strand_id
1 'polypeptide(L)'
;PARGLRFNPAKLLLDPWAREVVGRYGCDADGRPADFELYRAHRSDDPDQADPRDDAAVALKARVCDELAPFPWDGDRPPHHPAERLVLYEVHVKGATRRHPLLPSALRGTYAGLAHPAFIHHLRRLGVNALSLMPVHVIADEER
;
A
#
# COMPACT_ATOMS: atom_id res chain seq x y z
N PRO A 1 10.11 6.11 27.84
CA PRO A 1 11.33 6.33 28.66
C PRO A 1 11.75 7.79 28.52
N ALA A 2 12.36 8.37 29.56
CA ALA A 2 12.59 9.82 29.69
C ALA A 2 13.35 10.51 28.54
N ARG A 3 14.05 9.75 27.68
CA ARG A 3 14.88 10.27 26.58
C ARG A 3 14.35 9.94 25.18
N GLY A 4 13.18 9.30 25.06
CA GLY A 4 12.60 8.91 23.77
C GLY A 4 13.34 7.78 23.03
N LEU A 5 14.36 7.16 23.62
CA LEU A 5 15.06 6.01 23.04
C LEU A 5 14.16 4.77 23.08
N ARG A 6 13.87 4.19 21.92
CA ARG A 6 12.88 3.09 21.74
C ARG A 6 13.47 1.87 21.02
N PHE A 7 14.78 1.70 21.03
CA PHE A 7 15.43 0.54 20.42
C PHE A 7 14.98 -0.75 21.11
N ASN A 8 14.50 -1.72 20.32
CA ASN A 8 14.13 -3.03 20.83
C ASN A 8 14.51 -4.11 19.79
N PRO A 9 15.58 -4.90 20.04
CA PRO A 9 16.03 -5.94 19.12
C PRO A 9 15.11 -7.16 19.06
N ALA A 10 14.16 -7.30 20.00
CA ALA A 10 13.14 -8.35 19.94
C ALA A 10 12.06 -8.06 18.87
N LYS A 11 12.07 -6.88 18.26
CA LYS A 11 11.08 -6.47 17.26
C LYS A 11 11.71 -6.46 15.89
N LEU A 12 11.20 -7.29 14.99
CA LEU A 12 11.58 -7.28 13.60
C LEU A 12 10.97 -6.06 12.92
N LEU A 13 11.83 -5.20 12.41
CA LEU A 13 11.42 -3.99 11.70
C LEU A 13 11.34 -4.25 10.19
N LEU A 14 10.37 -3.58 9.55
CA LEU A 14 10.31 -3.50 8.10
C LEU A 14 11.38 -2.53 7.59
N ASP A 15 12.08 -2.91 6.51
CA ASP A 15 12.98 -2.01 5.81
C ASP A 15 12.18 -0.80 5.29
N PRO A 16 12.51 0.45 5.68
CA PRO A 16 11.81 1.64 5.19
C PRO A 16 11.94 1.85 3.68
N TRP A 17 12.87 1.16 3.00
CA TRP A 17 13.05 1.16 1.55
C TRP A 17 12.45 -0.07 0.84
N ALA A 18 11.68 -0.90 1.56
CA ALA A 18 11.02 -2.06 0.97
C ALA A 18 10.14 -1.66 -0.22
N ARG A 19 10.42 -2.23 -1.39
CA ARG A 19 9.62 -2.05 -2.61
C ARG A 19 8.44 -3.01 -2.70
N GLU A 20 8.53 -4.13 -1.98
CA GLU A 20 7.45 -5.10 -1.82
C GLU A 20 7.36 -5.55 -0.37
N VAL A 21 6.14 -5.51 0.17
CA VAL A 21 5.82 -5.88 1.55
C VAL A 21 5.02 -7.17 1.56
N VAL A 22 5.46 -8.16 2.33
CA VAL A 22 4.85 -9.48 2.45
C VAL A 22 4.22 -9.62 3.84
N GLY A 23 3.00 -10.17 3.86
CA GLY A 23 2.20 -10.36 5.05
C GLY A 23 1.03 -9.37 5.12
N ARG A 24 0.24 -9.49 6.18
CA ARG A 24 -0.88 -8.59 6.45
C ARG A 24 -0.79 -8.12 7.90
N TYR A 25 -0.80 -6.80 8.10
CA TYR A 25 -0.75 -6.23 9.44
C TYR A 25 -1.95 -6.70 10.28
N GLY A 26 -1.70 -7.06 11.54
CA GLY A 26 -2.73 -7.59 12.44
C GLY A 26 -3.09 -9.05 12.19
N CYS A 27 -2.32 -9.78 11.36
CA CYS A 27 -2.54 -11.20 11.10
C CYS A 27 -1.25 -12.01 11.22
N ASP A 28 -1.39 -13.27 11.64
CA ASP A 28 -0.33 -14.27 11.55
C ASP A 28 -0.15 -14.79 10.10
N ALA A 29 0.82 -15.70 9.91
CA ALA A 29 1.12 -16.29 8.62
C ALA A 29 -0.05 -17.10 8.01
N ASP A 30 -0.97 -17.60 8.83
CA ASP A 30 -2.17 -18.32 8.39
C ASP A 30 -3.36 -17.38 8.12
N GLY A 31 -3.18 -16.07 8.34
CA GLY A 31 -4.22 -15.06 8.18
C GLY A 31 -5.19 -14.96 9.36
N ARG A 32 -4.86 -15.56 10.51
CA ARG A 32 -5.64 -15.40 11.75
C ARG A 32 -5.28 -14.08 12.43
N PRO A 33 -6.18 -13.46 13.19
CA PRO A 33 -5.86 -12.25 13.96
C PRO A 33 -4.64 -12.47 14.87
N ALA A 34 -3.67 -11.55 14.81
CA ALA A 34 -2.51 -11.53 15.68
C ALA A 34 -2.75 -10.64 16.90
N ASP A 35 -2.00 -10.88 17.98
CA ASP A 35 -1.93 -9.97 19.12
C ASP A 35 -1.28 -8.64 18.68
N PHE A 36 -2.07 -7.55 18.65
CA PHE A 36 -1.59 -6.23 18.25
C PHE A 36 -0.49 -5.68 19.17
N GLU A 37 -0.40 -6.16 20.41
CA GLU A 37 0.66 -5.80 21.34
C GLU A 37 2.04 -6.19 20.80
N LEU A 38 2.15 -7.25 19.98
CA LEU A 38 3.43 -7.69 19.43
C LEU A 38 4.07 -6.65 18.52
N TYR A 39 3.27 -5.84 17.82
CA TYR A 39 3.75 -4.76 16.94
C TYR A 39 4.23 -3.53 17.72
N ARG A 40 4.06 -3.49 19.05
CA ARG A 40 4.56 -2.40 19.90
C ARG A 40 5.98 -2.71 20.34
N ALA A 41 6.84 -1.68 20.34
CA ALA A 41 8.20 -1.80 20.87
C ALA A 41 8.26 -1.87 22.42
N HIS A 42 7.16 -1.57 23.10
CA HIS A 42 7.05 -1.44 24.55
C HIS A 42 5.80 -2.14 25.05
N ARG A 43 5.74 -2.39 26.37
CA ARG A 43 4.58 -3.01 26.99
C ARG A 43 3.46 -1.98 27.17
N SER A 44 2.20 -2.37 26.95
CA SER A 44 1.06 -1.45 27.17
C SER A 44 0.81 -1.12 28.65
N ASP A 45 1.20 -2.01 29.58
CA ASP A 45 1.07 -1.77 31.02
C ASP A 45 2.17 -0.87 31.60
N ASP A 46 3.36 -0.90 30.98
CA ASP A 46 4.48 -0.01 31.31
C ASP A 46 5.16 0.47 30.03
N PRO A 47 4.73 1.63 29.48
CA PRO A 47 5.30 2.17 28.27
C PRO A 47 6.75 2.62 28.39
N ASP A 48 7.39 2.56 29.56
CA ASP A 48 8.83 2.82 29.67
C ASP A 48 9.67 1.55 29.50
N GLN A 49 9.04 0.38 29.56
CA GLN A 49 9.69 -0.92 29.41
C GLN A 49 9.56 -1.47 27.99
N ALA A 50 10.66 -2.03 27.47
CA ALA A 50 10.64 -2.76 26.22
C ALA A 50 9.84 -4.06 26.36
N ASP A 51 9.04 -4.40 25.35
CA ASP A 51 8.39 -5.71 25.29
C ASP A 51 9.42 -6.75 24.80
N PRO A 52 9.75 -7.79 25.59
CA PRO A 52 10.78 -8.76 25.24
C PRO A 52 10.33 -9.82 24.23
N ARG A 53 9.03 -9.87 23.88
CA ARG A 53 8.49 -10.90 22.98
C ARG A 53 8.92 -10.67 21.54
N ASP A 54 9.36 -11.74 20.88
CA ASP A 54 9.62 -11.78 19.43
C ASP A 54 8.31 -11.64 18.64
N ASP A 55 8.33 -10.79 17.61
CA ASP A 55 7.22 -10.57 16.69
C ASP A 55 7.46 -11.15 15.29
N ALA A 56 8.58 -11.86 15.06
CA ALA A 56 8.96 -12.34 13.73
C ALA A 56 7.91 -13.25 13.08
N ALA A 57 7.06 -13.93 13.85
CA ALA A 57 5.96 -14.73 13.31
C ALA A 57 4.84 -13.89 12.64
N VAL A 58 4.68 -12.63 13.03
CA VAL A 58 3.57 -11.75 12.62
C VAL A 58 4.03 -10.45 11.94
N ALA A 59 5.30 -10.08 12.09
CA ALA A 59 5.87 -8.88 11.50
C ALA A 59 5.91 -8.96 9.96
N LEU A 60 5.60 -7.84 9.31
CA LEU A 60 5.72 -7.71 7.85
C LEU A 60 7.18 -7.92 7.40
N LYS A 61 7.37 -8.51 6.22
CA LYS A 61 8.70 -8.76 5.64
C LYS A 61 8.89 -7.95 4.36
N ALA A 62 10.10 -7.44 4.16
CA ALA A 62 10.50 -6.90 2.86
C ALA A 62 10.88 -8.06 1.91
N ARG A 63 10.35 -8.06 0.69
CA ARG A 63 10.81 -8.96 -0.37
C ARG A 63 11.80 -8.22 -1.26
N VAL A 64 12.93 -8.87 -1.54
CA VAL A 64 13.87 -8.41 -2.56
C VAL A 64 13.21 -8.59 -3.92
N CYS A 65 12.91 -7.48 -4.58
CA CYS A 65 12.34 -7.50 -5.92
C CYS A 65 13.44 -7.77 -6.95
N ASP A 66 13.11 -8.54 -7.99
CA ASP A 66 14.01 -8.77 -9.11
C ASP A 66 14.28 -7.44 -9.84
N GLU A 67 15.53 -6.99 -9.83
CA GLU A 67 15.98 -5.77 -10.52
C GLU A 67 16.53 -6.05 -11.92
N LEU A 68 16.69 -7.33 -12.29
CA LEU A 68 17.49 -7.72 -13.45
C LEU A 68 16.69 -7.74 -14.76
N ALA A 69 15.36 -7.73 -14.70
CA ALA A 69 14.48 -7.64 -15.86
C ALA A 69 13.67 -6.34 -15.81
N PRO A 70 14.12 -5.26 -16.48
CA PRO A 70 13.33 -4.03 -16.54
C PRO A 70 11.96 -4.33 -17.18
N PHE A 71 10.91 -3.74 -16.61
CA PHE A 71 9.58 -3.84 -17.19
C PHE A 71 9.60 -3.27 -18.63
N PRO A 72 9.06 -3.97 -19.64
CA PRO A 72 9.05 -3.47 -21.01
C PRO A 72 8.01 -2.37 -21.14
N TRP A 73 8.45 -1.12 -20.99
CA TRP A 73 7.57 0.05 -21.06
C TRP A 73 7.07 0.38 -22.47
N ASP A 74 7.49 -0.37 -23.51
CA ASP A 74 7.05 -0.22 -24.91
C ASP A 74 7.07 1.23 -25.44
N GLY A 75 8.04 2.03 -24.98
CA GLY A 75 8.21 3.41 -25.40
C GLY A 75 7.26 4.42 -24.72
N ASP A 76 6.65 4.07 -23.58
CA ASP A 76 5.88 4.99 -22.74
C ASP A 76 6.68 6.27 -22.43
N ARG A 77 5.99 7.42 -22.49
CA ARG A 77 6.58 8.74 -22.23
C ARG A 77 5.61 9.60 -21.43
N PRO A 78 6.11 10.46 -20.53
CA PRO A 78 5.26 11.37 -19.79
C PRO A 78 4.44 12.28 -20.73
N PRO A 79 3.13 12.48 -20.49
CA PRO A 79 2.29 13.33 -21.36
C PRO A 79 2.64 14.82 -21.35
N HIS A 80 3.37 15.31 -20.34
CA HIS A 80 3.81 16.71 -20.18
C HIS A 80 2.70 17.75 -20.40
N HIS A 81 1.51 17.54 -19.84
CA HIS A 81 0.44 18.53 -19.88
C HIS A 81 0.88 19.86 -19.24
N PRO A 82 0.76 21.01 -19.95
CA PRO A 82 0.99 22.31 -19.35
C PRO A 82 0.03 22.55 -18.17
N ALA A 83 0.50 23.24 -17.13
CA ALA A 83 -0.26 23.44 -15.91
C ALA A 83 -1.62 24.12 -16.17
N GLU A 84 -1.65 25.08 -17.10
CA GLU A 84 -2.85 25.81 -17.51
C GLU A 84 -3.87 24.96 -18.28
N ARG A 85 -3.48 23.77 -18.75
CA ARG A 85 -4.35 22.81 -19.44
C ARG A 85 -4.70 21.60 -18.56
N LEU A 86 -4.22 21.56 -17.33
CA LEU A 86 -4.39 20.40 -16.45
C LEU A 86 -5.82 20.33 -15.92
N VAL A 87 -6.48 19.20 -16.14
CA VAL A 87 -7.81 18.88 -15.60
C VAL A 87 -7.66 17.61 -14.77
N LEU A 88 -7.48 17.81 -13.46
CA LEU A 88 -7.25 16.75 -12.48
C LEU A 88 -8.56 16.06 -12.07
N TYR A 89 -8.48 14.75 -11.90
CA TYR A 89 -9.53 13.94 -11.31
C TYR A 89 -8.97 13.13 -10.14
N GLU A 90 -9.34 13.51 -8.92
CA GLU A 90 -8.97 12.75 -7.73
C GLU A 90 -9.82 11.49 -7.60
N VAL A 91 -9.17 10.36 -7.34
CA VAL A 91 -9.83 9.06 -7.42
C VAL A 91 -9.23 8.00 -6.50
N HIS A 92 -10.11 7.22 -5.87
CA HIS A 92 -9.74 6.02 -5.12
C HIS A 92 -9.66 4.80 -6.07
N VAL A 93 -8.50 4.12 -6.15
CA VAL A 93 -8.27 2.97 -7.03
C VAL A 93 -9.37 1.91 -6.96
N LYS A 94 -9.66 1.42 -5.74
CA LYS A 94 -10.74 0.47 -5.50
C LYS A 94 -12.11 1.04 -5.83
N GLY A 95 -12.48 2.16 -5.22
CA GLY A 95 -13.83 2.74 -5.34
C GLY A 95 -14.24 3.05 -6.77
N ALA A 96 -13.31 3.57 -7.58
CA ALA A 96 -13.55 4.00 -8.96
C ALA A 96 -14.16 2.94 -9.87
N THR A 97 -13.70 1.69 -9.70
CA THR A 97 -14.03 0.61 -10.64
C THR A 97 -14.73 -0.58 -9.98
N ARG A 98 -14.86 -0.60 -8.64
CA ARG A 98 -15.43 -1.73 -7.88
C ARG A 98 -16.81 -2.17 -8.39
N ARG A 99 -17.62 -1.21 -8.84
CA ARG A 99 -18.98 -1.44 -9.33
C ARG A 99 -19.14 -1.21 -10.84
N HIS A 100 -18.05 -1.06 -11.58
CA HIS A 100 -18.13 -0.73 -13.01
C HIS A 100 -18.66 -1.92 -13.81
N PRO A 101 -19.84 -1.82 -14.46
CA PRO A 101 -20.52 -2.97 -15.03
C PRO A 101 -19.78 -3.58 -16.23
N LEU A 102 -19.08 -2.74 -17.01
CA LEU A 102 -18.34 -3.16 -18.20
C LEU A 102 -16.95 -3.75 -17.92
N LEU A 103 -16.53 -3.84 -16.65
CA LEU A 103 -15.26 -4.46 -16.30
C LEU A 103 -15.48 -5.93 -15.91
N PRO A 104 -14.58 -6.85 -16.30
CA PRO A 104 -14.53 -8.19 -15.74
C PRO A 104 -14.44 -8.16 -14.21
N SER A 105 -15.14 -9.07 -13.53
CA SER A 105 -15.24 -9.08 -12.05
C SER A 105 -13.87 -9.08 -11.36
N ALA A 106 -12.90 -9.81 -11.91
CA ALA A 106 -11.53 -9.91 -11.40
C ALA A 106 -10.73 -8.59 -11.45
N LEU A 107 -11.09 -7.68 -12.36
CA LEU A 107 -10.39 -6.39 -12.52
C LEU A 107 -11.03 -5.26 -11.73
N ARG A 108 -12.23 -5.45 -11.19
CA ARG A 108 -12.97 -4.39 -10.50
C ARG A 108 -12.31 -4.01 -9.18
N GLY A 109 -11.92 -2.74 -9.07
CA GLY A 109 -11.30 -2.18 -7.88
C GLY A 109 -9.80 -2.46 -7.77
N THR A 110 -9.13 -2.74 -8.89
CA THR A 110 -7.68 -2.96 -8.97
C THR A 110 -7.03 -1.92 -9.89
N TYR A 111 -5.69 -1.85 -9.88
CA TYR A 111 -4.94 -1.00 -10.82
C TYR A 111 -5.25 -1.34 -12.29
N ALA A 112 -5.34 -2.63 -12.62
CA ALA A 112 -5.71 -3.08 -13.97
C ALA A 112 -7.14 -2.66 -14.36
N GLY A 113 -8.05 -2.55 -13.39
CA GLY A 113 -9.38 -1.98 -13.62
C GLY A 113 -9.33 -0.52 -14.06
N LEU A 114 -8.46 0.30 -13.45
CA LEU A 114 -8.29 1.70 -13.88
C LEU A 114 -7.73 1.80 -15.31
N ALA A 115 -6.82 0.90 -15.67
CA ALA A 115 -6.24 0.87 -17.02
C ALA A 115 -7.17 0.23 -18.07
N HIS A 116 -8.30 -0.37 -17.65
CA HIS A 116 -9.19 -1.08 -18.56
C HIS A 116 -9.83 -0.12 -19.59
N PRO A 117 -9.93 -0.48 -20.89
CA PRO A 117 -10.41 0.40 -21.95
C PRO A 117 -11.76 1.07 -21.67
N ALA A 118 -12.68 0.35 -21.03
CA ALA A 118 -13.99 0.89 -20.66
C ALA A 118 -13.90 2.06 -19.67
N PHE A 119 -12.98 2.00 -18.69
CA PHE A 119 -12.78 3.08 -17.72
C PHE A 119 -12.00 4.24 -18.36
N ILE A 120 -10.97 3.96 -19.16
CA ILE A 120 -10.25 4.98 -19.93
C ILE A 120 -11.19 5.75 -20.87
N HIS A 121 -12.11 5.06 -21.56
CA HIS A 121 -13.12 5.70 -22.40
C HIS A 121 -14.06 6.61 -21.58
N HIS A 122 -14.44 6.20 -20.36
CA HIS A 122 -15.19 7.05 -19.45
C HIS A 122 -14.41 8.33 -19.09
N LEU A 123 -13.14 8.22 -18.69
CA LEU A 123 -12.29 9.36 -18.36
C LEU A 123 -12.11 10.32 -19.55
N ARG A 124 -11.90 9.77 -20.75
CA ARG A 124 -11.80 10.57 -21.98
C ARG A 124 -13.09 11.34 -22.28
N ARG A 125 -14.26 10.71 -22.11
CA ARG A 125 -15.55 11.40 -22.27
C ARG A 125 -15.78 12.47 -21.21
N LEU A 126 -15.28 12.26 -20.00
CA LEU A 126 -15.33 13.26 -18.92
C LEU A 126 -14.44 14.48 -19.24
N GLY A 127 -13.41 14.30 -20.08
CA GLY A 127 -12.49 15.37 -20.50
C GLY A 127 -11.32 15.59 -19.54
N VAL A 128 -11.10 14.67 -18.60
CA VAL A 128 -9.98 14.74 -17.65
C VAL A 128 -8.70 14.25 -18.33
N ASN A 129 -7.56 14.83 -17.97
CA ASN A 129 -6.27 14.48 -18.56
C ASN A 129 -5.21 14.05 -17.53
N ALA A 130 -5.49 14.17 -16.24
CA ALA A 130 -4.63 13.67 -15.19
C ALA A 130 -5.45 13.06 -14.04
N LEU A 131 -4.98 11.93 -13.52
CA LEU A 131 -5.56 11.29 -12.34
C LEU A 131 -4.70 11.58 -11.12
N SER A 132 -5.33 12.05 -10.04
CA SER A 132 -4.71 12.11 -8.71
C SER A 132 -5.19 10.90 -7.92
N LEU A 133 -4.32 9.91 -7.73
CA LEU A 133 -4.69 8.71 -6.96
C LEU A 133 -4.64 9.02 -5.47
N MET A 134 -5.70 8.65 -4.74
CA MET A 134 -5.64 8.53 -3.28
C MET A 134 -4.53 7.54 -2.86
N PRO A 135 -4.07 7.53 -1.59
CA PRO A 135 -2.86 6.83 -1.17
C PRO A 135 -2.71 5.41 -1.73
N VAL A 136 -1.58 5.17 -2.41
CA VAL A 136 -1.22 3.88 -3.05
C VAL A 136 0.00 3.21 -2.42
N HIS A 137 0.70 3.91 -1.51
CA HIS A 137 1.71 3.29 -0.66
C HIS A 137 1.04 2.26 0.26
N VAL A 138 1.80 1.23 0.65
CA VAL A 138 1.29 0.22 1.60
C VAL A 138 0.85 0.91 2.88
N ILE A 139 -0.37 0.60 3.33
CA ILE A 139 -0.94 1.07 4.58
C ILE A 139 -1.27 -0.10 5.48
N ALA A 140 -1.27 0.17 6.78
CA ALA A 140 -1.82 -0.73 7.80
C ALA A 140 -3.19 -0.20 8.23
N ASP A 141 -4.13 -1.10 8.46
CA ASP A 141 -5.38 -0.76 9.13
C ASP A 141 -5.13 -0.65 10.64
N GLU A 142 -5.71 0.36 11.28
CA GLU A 142 -5.72 0.46 12.74
C GLU A 142 -6.62 -0.63 13.35
N GLU A 143 -6.32 -1.01 14.58
CA GLU A 143 -7.21 -1.85 15.38
C GLU A 143 -8.56 -1.15 15.54
N ARG A 144 -9.66 -1.87 15.27
CA ARG A 144 -11.03 -1.34 15.32
C ARG A 144 -11.69 -1.58 16.67
#